data_AF-A0A2G9LRD1-F1
#
_entry.id   AF-A0A2G9LRD1-F1
#
_cell.length_a   1.000
_cell.length_b   1.000
_cell.length_c   1.000
_cell.angle_alpha   90.00
_cell.angle_beta   90.00
_cell.angle_gamma   90.00
#
_symmetry.space_group_name_H-M   'P 1'
#
loop_
_entity.id
_entity.type
_entity.pdbx_description
1 polymer ?
#
loop_
_entity_poly.entity_id
_entity_poly.type
_entity_poly.pdbx_seq_one_letter_code
_entity_poly.pdbx_strand_id
1 'polypeptide(L)'
;MNEEIGRIAGDLFAKKKIDVFLGYCHDEHVGARPIYISSGDTDLKKKIEQLMFDEHCVMSLPGFLGRLRGERVGIVAKGCDIKCIIGLLQEHQVSRENLVIVAVECDHVKWKGEEMDKCKYCDVHKPDFY
;
A
#
# COMPACT_ATOMS: atom_id res chain seq x y z
N MET A 1 -11.95 -3.96 -6.87
CA MET A 1 -10.62 -3.76 -6.25
C MET A 1 -10.64 -2.58 -5.28
N ASN A 2 -10.86 -1.34 -5.74
CA ASN A 2 -10.85 -0.14 -4.87
C ASN A 2 -11.81 -0.24 -3.67
N GLU A 3 -13.06 -0.61 -3.93
CA GLU A 3 -14.08 -0.81 -2.87
C GLU A 3 -13.67 -1.90 -1.86
N GLU A 4 -12.96 -2.93 -2.32
CA GLU A 4 -12.51 -4.02 -1.45
C GLU A 4 -11.34 -3.60 -0.56
N ILE A 5 -10.37 -2.85 -1.11
CA ILE A 5 -9.29 -2.23 -0.33
C ILE A 5 -9.90 -1.30 0.72
N GLY A 6 -10.88 -0.47 0.34
CA GLY A 6 -11.58 0.42 1.25
C GLY A 6 -12.30 -0.33 2.37
N ARG A 7 -13.02 -1.40 2.04
CA ARG A 7 -13.69 -2.27 3.02
C ARG A 7 -12.70 -2.90 4.00
N ILE A 8 -11.58 -3.45 3.51
CA ILE A 8 -10.54 -4.06 4.34
C ILE A 8 -9.92 -3.01 5.26
N ALA A 9 -9.56 -1.83 4.74
CA ALA A 9 -9.01 -0.74 5.54
C ALA A 9 -9.98 -0.31 6.65
N GLY A 10 -11.26 -0.12 6.31
CA GLY A 10 -12.32 0.20 7.27
C GLY A 10 -12.46 -0.85 8.38
N ASP A 11 -12.45 -2.13 8.02
CA ASP A 11 -12.50 -3.24 8.97
C ASP A 11 -11.28 -3.27 9.91
N LEU A 12 -10.09 -2.96 9.39
CA LEU A 12 -8.86 -2.93 10.17
C LEU A 12 -8.86 -1.79 11.19
N PHE A 13 -9.33 -0.60 10.80
CA PHE A 13 -9.52 0.53 11.71
C PHE A 13 -10.60 0.23 12.76
N ALA A 14 -11.74 -0.32 12.35
CA ALA A 14 -12.84 -0.67 13.26
C ALA A 14 -12.41 -1.69 14.32
N LYS A 15 -11.60 -2.68 13.93
CA LYS A 15 -11.03 -3.69 14.83
C LYS A 15 -9.82 -3.17 15.62
N LYS A 16 -9.43 -1.90 15.45
CA LYS A 16 -8.23 -1.28 16.05
C LYS A 16 -6.97 -2.11 15.84
N LYS A 17 -6.83 -2.74 14.68
CA LYS A 17 -5.63 -3.53 14.33
C LYS A 17 -4.50 -2.66 13.79
N ILE A 18 -4.85 -1.48 13.28
CA ILE A 18 -3.94 -0.49 12.70
C ILE A 18 -4.27 0.89 13.27
N ASP A 19 -3.25 1.73 13.37
CA ASP A 19 -3.32 3.16 13.70
C ASP A 19 -3.23 4.02 12.42
N VAL A 20 -2.50 3.52 11.42
CA VAL A 20 -2.30 4.19 10.13
C VAL A 20 -2.49 3.20 8.98
N PHE A 21 -3.11 3.63 7.89
CA PHE A 21 -3.21 2.89 6.63
C PHE A 21 -2.51 3.68 5.52
N LEU A 22 -1.63 2.99 4.78
CA LEU A 22 -0.89 3.50 3.64
C LEU A 22 -1.43 2.87 2.36
N GLY A 23 -1.97 3.70 1.47
CA GLY A 23 -2.50 3.26 0.18
C GLY A 23 -2.21 4.28 -0.91
N TYR A 24 -2.95 4.19 -2.02
CA TYR A 24 -2.90 5.19 -3.08
C TYR A 24 -4.23 5.93 -3.19
N CYS A 25 -4.16 7.16 -3.67
CA CYS A 25 -5.33 7.92 -4.12
C CYS A 25 -5.00 8.60 -5.45
N HIS A 26 -6.05 9.05 -6.14
CA HIS A 26 -5.90 9.83 -7.34
C HIS A 26 -5.68 11.32 -7.00
N ASP A 27 -4.81 11.96 -7.77
CA ASP A 27 -4.52 13.38 -7.72
C ASP A 27 -4.53 13.93 -9.15
N GLU A 28 -5.21 15.05 -9.36
CA GLU A 28 -5.42 15.61 -10.70
C GLU A 28 -4.11 16.05 -11.38
N HIS A 29 -3.06 16.35 -10.62
CA HIS A 29 -1.81 16.88 -11.15
C HIS A 29 -0.73 15.80 -11.34
N VAL A 30 -0.66 14.85 -10.42
CA VAL A 30 0.41 13.82 -10.40
C VAL A 30 -0.11 12.41 -10.69
N GLY A 31 -1.43 12.21 -10.82
CA GLY A 31 -2.04 10.90 -10.98
C GLY A 31 -2.04 10.11 -9.68
N ALA A 32 -1.57 8.87 -9.72
CA ALA A 32 -1.53 8.02 -8.54
C ALA A 32 -0.47 8.50 -7.53
N ARG A 33 -0.89 8.82 -6.31
CA ARG A 33 0.02 9.20 -5.21
C ARG A 33 -0.33 8.45 -3.92
N PRO A 34 0.59 8.38 -2.94
CA PRO A 34 0.30 7.79 -1.65
C PRO A 34 -0.69 8.65 -0.88
N ILE A 35 -1.46 7.97 -0.05
CA ILE A 35 -2.30 8.58 0.96
C ILE A 35 -2.00 7.92 2.30
N TYR A 36 -1.88 8.75 3.33
CA TYR A 36 -1.83 8.33 4.73
C TYR A 36 -3.18 8.60 5.37
N ILE A 37 -3.74 7.56 5.96
CA ILE A 37 -5.00 7.61 6.67
C ILE A 37 -4.72 7.21 8.10
N SER A 38 -5.01 8.07 9.06
CA SER A 38 -4.83 7.79 10.49
C SER A 38 -6.18 7.56 11.16
N SER A 39 -6.22 6.70 12.17
CA SER A 39 -7.41 6.51 13.01
C SER A 39 -7.90 7.80 13.69
N GLY A 40 -7.03 8.81 13.83
CA GLY A 40 -7.36 10.13 14.37
C GLY A 40 -7.95 11.13 13.35
N ASP A 41 -8.06 10.77 12.07
CA ASP A 41 -8.57 11.67 11.04
C ASP A 41 -10.08 11.94 11.22
N THR A 42 -10.46 13.23 11.21
CA THR A 42 -11.87 13.66 11.26
C THR A 42 -12.68 13.15 10.08
N ASP A 43 -12.05 13.04 8.90
CA ASP A 43 -12.65 12.61 7.64
C ASP A 43 -12.27 11.17 7.25
N LEU A 44 -12.02 10.30 8.24
CA LEU A 44 -11.56 8.92 8.04
C LEU A 44 -12.33 8.18 6.94
N LYS A 45 -13.66 8.21 6.96
CA LYS A 45 -14.50 7.55 5.95
C LYS A 45 -14.25 8.08 4.54
N LYS A 46 -14.23 9.40 4.36
CA LYS A 46 -13.97 10.03 3.05
C LYS A 46 -12.58 9.69 2.53
N LYS A 47 -11.57 9.65 3.42
CA LYS A 47 -10.21 9.25 3.04
C LYS A 47 -10.14 7.78 2.59
N ILE A 48 -10.88 6.89 3.25
CA ILE A 48 -10.98 5.47 2.85
C ILE A 48 -11.65 5.36 1.47
N GLU A 49 -12.68 6.15 1.19
CA GLU A 49 -13.36 6.18 -0.11
C GLU A 49 -12.46 6.69 -1.24
N GLN A 50 -11.42 7.46 -0.92
CA GLN A 50 -10.40 7.92 -1.89
C GLN A 50 -9.36 6.85 -2.22
N LEU A 51 -9.34 5.71 -1.50
CA LEU A 51 -8.39 4.63 -1.78
C LEU A 51 -8.65 4.06 -3.17
N MET A 52 -7.58 3.96 -3.95
CA MET A 52 -7.62 3.41 -5.29
C MET A 52 -6.36 2.61 -5.57
N PHE A 53 -6.44 1.68 -6.51
CA PHE A 53 -5.30 0.95 -7.03
C PHE A 53 -5.52 0.67 -8.51
N ASP A 54 -4.56 1.08 -9.34
CA ASP A 54 -4.57 0.93 -10.79
C ASP A 54 -3.14 0.77 -11.35
N GLU A 55 -3.03 0.66 -12.67
CA GLU A 55 -1.75 0.54 -13.38
C GLU A 55 -0.83 1.77 -13.21
N HIS A 56 -1.35 2.91 -12.76
CA HIS A 56 -0.57 4.13 -12.54
C HIS A 56 0.08 4.17 -11.16
N CYS A 57 -0.22 3.21 -10.28
CA CYS A 57 0.35 3.08 -8.93
C CYS A 57 1.82 2.60 -8.92
N VAL A 58 2.69 3.32 -9.66
CA VAL A 58 4.10 3.00 -9.92
C VAL A 58 4.96 3.12 -8.66
N MET A 59 4.66 4.09 -7.79
CA MET A 59 5.50 4.41 -6.64
C MET A 59 5.44 3.32 -5.57
N SER A 60 6.58 2.99 -4.96
CA SER A 60 6.67 1.97 -3.93
C SER A 60 6.31 2.56 -2.55
N LEU A 61 5.34 1.95 -1.86
CA LEU A 61 4.89 2.39 -0.53
C LEU A 61 5.81 1.98 0.64
N PRO A 62 6.50 0.83 0.63
CA PRO A 62 7.37 0.39 1.73
C PRO A 62 8.41 1.42 2.19
N GLY A 63 8.91 2.27 1.28
CA GLY A 63 9.87 3.33 1.61
C GLY A 63 9.36 4.36 2.63
N PHE A 64 8.05 4.42 2.86
CA PHE A 64 7.43 5.29 3.85
C PHE A 64 7.31 4.67 5.24
N LEU A 65 7.47 3.34 5.38
CA LEU A 65 7.31 2.64 6.66
C LEU A 65 8.32 3.11 7.72
N GLY A 66 9.53 3.52 7.30
CA GLY A 66 10.53 4.05 8.22
C GLY A 66 10.10 5.31 8.98
N ARG A 67 9.15 6.08 8.43
CA ARG A 67 8.57 7.28 9.09
C ARG A 67 7.45 6.95 10.09
N LEU A 68 6.99 5.70 10.10
CA LEU A 68 5.87 5.22 10.90
C LEU A 68 6.33 4.25 12.01
N ARG A 69 7.59 4.36 12.44
CA ARG A 69 8.14 3.49 13.49
C ARG A 69 7.33 3.65 14.78
N GLY A 70 6.88 2.52 15.32
CA GLY A 70 6.09 2.45 16.55
C GLY A 70 4.57 2.45 16.33
N GLU A 71 4.10 2.79 15.13
CA GLU A 71 2.68 2.73 14.77
C GLU A 71 2.31 1.34 14.23
N ARG A 72 1.04 0.93 14.41
CA ARG A 72 0.51 -0.25 13.72
C ARG A 72 0.05 0.16 12.32
N VAL A 73 0.74 -0.32 11.30
CA VAL A 73 0.55 0.12 9.91
C VAL A 73 -0.18 -0.95 9.10
N GLY A 74 -1.28 -0.55 8.46
CA GLY A 74 -1.85 -1.25 7.31
C GLY A 74 -1.23 -0.71 6.02
N ILE A 75 -0.86 -1.56 5.07
CA ILE A 75 -0.26 -1.12 3.80
C ILE A 75 -0.82 -1.91 2.62
N VAL A 76 -1.18 -1.21 1.54
CA VAL A 76 -1.42 -1.84 0.23
C VAL A 76 -0.08 -2.18 -0.40
N ALA A 77 0.14 -3.46 -0.76
CA ALA A 77 1.43 -3.89 -1.28
C ALA A 77 1.29 -4.78 -2.51
N LYS A 78 2.02 -4.42 -3.58
CA LYS A 78 2.27 -5.28 -4.74
C LYS A 78 3.32 -6.33 -4.38
N GLY A 79 3.50 -7.38 -5.19
CA GLY A 79 4.52 -8.40 -4.92
C GLY A 79 5.96 -7.84 -4.86
N CYS A 80 6.28 -6.84 -5.67
CA CYS A 80 7.57 -6.14 -5.57
C CYS A 80 7.70 -5.30 -4.29
N ASP A 81 6.60 -4.73 -3.78
CA ASP A 81 6.59 -4.03 -2.49
C ASP A 81 6.80 -5.02 -1.32
N ILE A 82 6.21 -6.22 -1.41
CA ILE A 82 6.39 -7.28 -0.40
C ILE A 82 7.86 -7.71 -0.32
N LYS A 83 8.55 -7.88 -1.45
CA LYS A 83 10.00 -8.13 -1.48
C LYS A 83 10.78 -7.02 -0.73
N CYS A 84 10.41 -5.75 -0.91
CA CYS A 84 11.01 -4.64 -0.16
C CYS A 84 10.68 -4.69 1.34
N ILE A 85 9.44 -5.00 1.72
CA ILE A 85 9.02 -5.15 3.12
C ILE A 85 9.83 -6.24 3.81
N ILE A 86 10.07 -7.38 3.16
CA ILE A 86 10.89 -8.47 3.70
C ILE A 86 12.29 -7.96 4.05
N GLY A 87 12.92 -7.19 3.16
CA GLY A 87 14.21 -6.55 3.45
C GLY A 87 14.14 -5.63 4.68
N LEU A 88 13.11 -4.77 4.76
CA LEU A 88 12.92 -3.88 5.91
C LEU A 88 12.69 -4.64 7.23
N LEU A 89 12.03 -5.80 7.19
CA LEU A 89 11.86 -6.68 8.34
C LEU A 89 13.19 -7.32 8.76
N GLN A 90 13.97 -7.82 7.80
CA GLN A 90 15.29 -8.42 8.04
C GLN A 90 16.29 -7.42 8.61
N GLU A 91 16.21 -6.16 8.17
CA GLU A 91 17.03 -5.06 8.69
C GLU A 91 16.48 -4.43 9.99
N HIS A 92 15.41 -5.00 10.56
CA HIS A 92 14.75 -4.49 11.77
C HIS A 92 14.30 -3.03 11.66
N GLN A 93 14.01 -2.54 10.44
CA GLN A 93 13.48 -1.20 10.22
C GLN A 93 11.98 -1.13 10.50
N VAL A 94 11.30 -2.27 10.41
CA VAL A 94 9.86 -2.44 10.65
C VAL A 94 9.64 -3.67 11.53
N SER A 95 8.70 -3.58 12.46
CA SER A 95 8.27 -4.70 13.31
C SER A 95 7.14 -5.49 12.67
N ARG A 96 7.26 -6.81 12.60
CA ARG A 96 6.28 -7.69 11.92
C ARG A 96 4.90 -7.63 12.58
N GLU A 97 4.88 -7.54 13.92
CA GLU A 97 3.69 -7.45 14.76
C GLU A 97 2.90 -6.16 14.54
N ASN A 98 3.56 -5.11 14.05
CA ASN A 98 2.96 -3.82 13.77
C ASN A 98 2.58 -3.65 12.30
N LEU A 99 2.66 -4.69 11.48
CA LEU A 99 2.41 -4.59 10.04
C LEU A 99 1.28 -5.52 9.58
N VAL A 100 0.27 -4.93 8.93
CA VAL A 100 -0.79 -5.63 8.22
C VAL A 100 -0.67 -5.32 6.74
N ILE A 101 -0.45 -6.36 5.93
CA ILE A 101 -0.26 -6.23 4.48
C ILE A 101 -1.58 -6.57 3.78
N VAL A 102 -2.10 -5.63 2.99
CA VAL A 102 -3.19 -5.84 2.04
C VAL A 102 -2.54 -6.06 0.68
N ALA A 103 -2.30 -7.33 0.35
CA ALA A 103 -1.66 -7.72 -0.90
C ALA A 103 -2.61 -7.48 -2.08
N VAL A 104 -2.07 -6.97 -3.19
CA VAL A 104 -2.81 -6.77 -4.44
C VAL A 104 -2.09 -7.44 -5.59
N GLU A 105 -2.85 -8.13 -6.43
CA GLU A 105 -2.38 -8.55 -7.76
C GLU A 105 -2.22 -7.30 -8.63
N CYS A 106 -1.09 -7.21 -9.32
CA CYS A 106 -0.74 -6.06 -10.14
C CYS A 106 -0.51 -6.52 -11.57
N ASP A 107 -1.37 -6.10 -12.50
CA ASP A 107 -1.18 -6.36 -13.92
C ASP A 107 -0.19 -5.36 -14.55
N HIS A 108 1.03 -5.33 -13.99
CA HIS A 108 2.11 -4.44 -14.40
C HIS A 108 1.78 -2.95 -14.12
N VAL A 109 2.80 -2.13 -13.90
CA VAL A 109 2.60 -0.69 -13.70
C VAL A 109 3.13 0.08 -14.91
N LYS A 110 2.41 1.13 -15.29
CA LYS A 110 2.73 1.98 -16.43
C LYS A 110 3.09 3.39 -16.00
N TRP A 111 4.13 3.94 -16.61
CA TRP A 111 4.52 5.33 -16.47
C TRP A 111 4.45 6.02 -17.84
N LYS A 112 3.70 7.12 -17.94
CA LYS A 112 3.44 7.81 -19.22
C LYS A 112 2.89 6.89 -20.32
N GLY A 113 2.07 5.91 -19.94
CA GLY A 113 1.45 4.95 -20.86
C GLY A 113 2.33 3.77 -21.26
N GLU A 114 3.60 3.75 -20.86
CA GLU A 114 4.52 2.66 -21.13
C GLU A 114 4.71 1.78 -19.89
N GLU A 115 4.74 0.46 -20.11
CA GLU A 115 5.07 -0.48 -19.05
C GLU A 115 6.50 -0.25 -18.54
N MET A 116 6.64 -0.18 -17.21
CA MET A 116 7.94 -0.01 -16.57
C MET A 116 8.86 -1.19 -16.88
N ASP A 117 10.16 -0.94 -17.08
CA ASP A 117 11.13 -2.01 -17.41
C ASP A 117 11.17 -3.13 -16.37
N LYS A 118 10.98 -2.81 -15.08
CA LYS A 118 10.91 -3.80 -13.98
C LYS A 118 9.73 -4.76 -14.13
N CYS A 119 8.68 -4.36 -14.84
CA CYS A 119 7.45 -5.11 -14.99
C CYS A 119 7.56 -6.13 -16.13
N LYS A 120 8.31 -5.82 -17.19
CA LYS A 120 8.49 -6.69 -18.38
C LYS A 120 8.99 -8.10 -18.06
N TYR A 121 9.67 -8.26 -16.92
CA TYR A 121 10.25 -9.51 -16.44
C TYR A 121 9.74 -9.89 -15.05
N CYS A 122 8.58 -9.38 -14.64
CA CYS A 122 8.08 -9.52 -13.27
C CYS A 122 7.49 -10.92 -13.02
N ASP A 123 8.09 -11.62 -12.06
CA ASP A 123 7.67 -12.93 -11.56
C ASP A 123 6.71 -12.83 -10.36
N VAL A 124 6.47 -11.62 -9.84
CA VAL A 124 5.69 -11.37 -8.61
C VAL A 124 4.49 -10.45 -8.84
N HIS A 125 3.96 -10.44 -10.05
CA HIS A 125 2.72 -9.71 -10.37
C HIS A 125 1.52 -10.29 -9.60
N LYS A 126 1.58 -11.59 -9.27
CA LYS A 126 0.73 -12.25 -8.28
C LYS A 126 1.54 -12.47 -7.00
N PRO A 127 1.18 -11.84 -5.87
CA PRO A 127 1.86 -12.09 -4.62
C PRO A 127 1.59 -13.52 -4.15
N ASP A 128 2.60 -14.38 -4.20
CA ASP A 128 2.58 -15.65 -3.48
C ASP A 128 2.74 -15.39 -1.98
N PHE A 129 2.16 -16.26 -1.15
CA PHE A 129 2.40 -16.22 0.29
C PHE A 129 3.87 -16.60 0.56
N TYR A 130 4.67 -15.59 0.91
CA TYR A 130 6.04 -15.76 1.41
C TYR A 130 6.04 -16.10 2.91
#